data_AF-A0A938ECQ5-F1
#
_entry.id   AF-A0A938ECQ5-F1
#
_cell.length_a   1.000
_cell.length_b   1.000
_cell.length_c   1.000
_cell.angle_alpha   90.00
_cell.angle_beta   90.00
_cell.angle_gamma   90.00
#
_symmetry.space_group_name_H-M   'P 1'
#
loop_
_entity.id
_entity.type
_entity.pdbx_description
1 polymer ?
#
loop_
_entity_poly.entity_id
_entity_poly.type
_entity_poly.pdbx_seq_one_letter_code
_entity_poly.pdbx_strand_id
1 'polypeptide(L)'
;MAPLEAFQRAERVLGVPAAYRDRFWRIAVPVIAESDLAAGRRPSLAGADLSGVDLSEGDLRGFDLAGAVLAGADLAGALLDGADLTGADLTDADLEGTSLVGAVMPDGTVAP
;
A
#
# COMPACT_ATOMS: atom_id res chain seq x y z
N MET A 1 7.00 -1.21 -18.52
CA MET A 1 5.86 -2.14 -18.53
C MET A 1 6.39 -3.53 -18.23
N ALA A 2 6.07 -4.09 -17.06
CA ALA A 2 6.33 -5.50 -16.81
C ALA A 2 5.35 -6.35 -17.65
N PRO A 3 5.76 -7.51 -18.21
CA PRO A 3 4.90 -8.35 -19.03
C PRO A 3 3.74 -8.94 -18.21
N LEU A 4 2.55 -9.02 -18.82
CA LEU A 4 1.32 -9.59 -18.25
C LEU A 4 1.50 -11.02 -17.66
N GLU A 5 2.53 -11.74 -18.11
CA GLU A 5 2.85 -13.08 -17.62
C GLU A 5 3.50 -13.10 -16.22
N ALA A 6 4.26 -12.06 -15.85
CA ALA A 6 4.83 -11.95 -14.50
C ALA A 6 3.72 -11.72 -13.46
N PHE A 7 2.70 -10.94 -13.84
CA PHE A 7 1.50 -10.66 -13.06
C PHE A 7 0.69 -11.93 -12.73
N GLN A 8 0.34 -12.72 -13.75
CA GLN A 8 -0.43 -13.95 -13.57
C GLN A 8 0.31 -14.99 -12.70
N ARG A 9 1.65 -14.91 -12.66
CA ARG A 9 2.49 -15.78 -11.84
C ARG A 9 2.49 -15.36 -10.37
N ALA A 10 2.56 -14.06 -10.08
CA ALA A 10 2.50 -13.53 -8.73
C ALA A 10 1.12 -13.77 -8.07
N GLU A 11 0.02 -13.54 -8.81
CA GLU A 11 -1.35 -13.76 -8.32
C GLU A 11 -1.58 -15.21 -7.87
N ARG A 12 -1.03 -16.16 -8.63
CA ARG A 12 -1.23 -17.60 -8.41
C ARG A 12 -0.36 -18.16 -7.30
N VAL A 13 0.81 -17.55 -7.04
CA VAL A 13 1.75 -17.97 -5.99
C VAL A 13 1.33 -17.42 -4.63
N LEU A 14 0.69 -16.25 -4.59
CA LEU A 14 0.47 -15.50 -3.34
C LEU A 14 -0.98 -15.47 -2.87
N GLY A 15 -1.92 -16.02 -3.65
CA GLY A 15 -3.33 -16.04 -3.27
C GLY A 15 -3.91 -14.63 -3.11
N VAL A 16 -3.36 -13.66 -3.85
CA VAL A 16 -3.83 -12.27 -3.80
C VAL A 16 -5.27 -12.25 -4.32
N PRO A 17 -6.24 -11.71 -3.55
CA PRO A 17 -7.62 -11.65 -3.99
C PRO A 17 -7.75 -10.90 -5.33
N ALA A 18 -8.62 -11.37 -6.22
CA ALA A 18 -8.88 -10.72 -7.50
C ALA A 18 -9.38 -9.25 -7.37
N ALA A 19 -9.77 -8.84 -6.16
CA ALA A 19 -10.19 -7.48 -5.82
C ALA A 19 -9.10 -6.40 -6.03
N TYR A 20 -7.82 -6.77 -6.10
CA TYR A 20 -6.70 -5.81 -6.24
C TYR A 20 -6.35 -5.50 -7.70
N ARG A 21 -7.05 -6.12 -8.67
CA ARG A 21 -6.68 -6.20 -10.09
C ARG A 21 -6.74 -4.88 -10.85
N ASP A 22 -7.66 -3.97 -10.54
CA ASP A 22 -8.06 -2.96 -11.54
C ASP A 22 -7.42 -1.57 -11.38
N ARG A 23 -6.90 -1.21 -10.20
CA ARG A 23 -6.34 0.15 -9.98
C ARG A 23 -5.05 0.18 -9.18
N PHE A 24 -5.06 -0.46 -8.02
CA PHE A 24 -3.95 -0.55 -7.08
C PHE A 24 -2.71 -1.22 -7.69
N TRP A 25 -2.88 -2.38 -8.33
CA TRP A 25 -1.78 -3.15 -8.91
C TRP A 25 -1.05 -2.43 -10.06
N ARG A 26 -1.73 -1.52 -10.78
CA ARG A 26 -1.11 -0.75 -11.86
C ARG A 26 -0.09 0.27 -11.35
N ILE A 27 -0.21 0.68 -10.09
CA ILE A 27 0.61 1.70 -9.45
C ILE A 27 1.61 1.07 -8.48
N ALA A 28 1.21 0.04 -7.74
CA ALA A 28 2.06 -0.62 -6.75
C ALA A 28 3.19 -1.44 -7.40
N VAL A 29 2.91 -2.23 -8.44
CA VAL A 29 3.89 -3.17 -9.08
C VAL A 29 5.21 -2.56 -9.53
N PRO A 30 5.26 -1.38 -10.15
CA PRO A 30 6.56 -0.79 -10.48
C PRO A 30 7.37 -0.37 -9.25
N VAL A 31 6.74 -0.27 -8.06
CA VAL A 31 7.36 0.17 -6.80
C VAL A 31 7.71 -1.01 -5.88
N ILE A 32 6.84 -2.02 -5.76
CA ILE A 32 7.14 -3.28 -5.05
C ILE A 32 7.93 -4.24 -5.93
N ALA A 33 9.09 -4.71 -5.45
CA ALA A 33 9.81 -5.77 -6.14
C ALA A 33 8.96 -7.06 -6.13
N GLU A 34 8.72 -7.68 -7.30
CA GLU A 34 7.98 -8.96 -7.42
C GLU A 34 8.56 -10.05 -6.49
N SER A 35 9.86 -9.95 -6.20
CA SER A 35 10.60 -10.78 -5.26
C SER A 35 10.12 -10.69 -3.81
N ASP A 36 9.67 -9.52 -3.36
CA ASP A 36 9.23 -9.30 -1.97
C ASP A 36 7.84 -9.89 -1.75
N LEU A 37 7.00 -9.75 -2.76
CA LEU A 37 5.72 -10.44 -2.84
C LEU A 37 5.94 -11.96 -2.79
N ALA A 38 6.79 -12.50 -3.67
CA ALA A 38 7.06 -13.94 -3.78
C ALA A 38 7.72 -14.57 -2.53
N ALA A 39 8.42 -13.77 -1.71
CA ALA A 39 9.12 -14.21 -0.52
C ALA A 39 8.23 -14.30 0.73
N GLY A 40 6.94 -13.94 0.65
CA GLY A 40 6.05 -13.83 1.81
C GLY A 40 6.50 -12.75 2.80
N ARG A 41 7.28 -11.77 2.33
CA ARG A 41 7.66 -10.60 3.12
C ARG A 41 6.52 -9.59 3.09
N ARG A 42 6.45 -8.74 4.13
CA ARG A 42 5.59 -7.56 4.11
C ARG A 42 5.94 -6.72 2.87
N PRO A 43 4.98 -6.37 2.01
CA PRO A 43 5.24 -5.48 0.89
C PRO A 43 5.73 -4.14 1.44
N SER A 44 6.88 -3.67 0.97
CA SER A 44 7.47 -2.40 1.41
C SER A 44 7.34 -1.37 0.30
N LEU A 45 6.78 -0.23 0.68
CA LEU A 45 6.71 1.04 -0.03
C LEU A 45 7.42 2.13 0.80
N ALA A 46 8.34 1.72 1.68
CA ALA A 46 9.06 2.63 2.55
C ALA A 46 9.84 3.68 1.71
N GLY A 47 9.65 4.95 2.05
CA GLY A 47 10.24 6.08 1.33
C GLY A 47 9.73 6.30 -0.09
N ALA A 48 8.69 5.58 -0.54
CA ALA A 48 8.13 5.77 -1.88
C ALA A 48 7.43 7.13 -2.00
N ASP A 49 7.56 7.76 -3.17
CA ASP A 49 6.75 8.93 -3.53
C ASP A 49 5.43 8.45 -4.12
N LEU A 50 4.36 8.61 -3.34
CA LEU A 50 2.98 8.29 -3.65
C LEU A 50 2.11 9.55 -3.62
N SER A 51 2.72 10.73 -3.77
CA SER A 51 2.00 12.00 -3.74
C SER A 51 0.96 12.11 -4.85
N GLY A 52 -0.26 12.52 -4.49
CA GLY A 52 -1.39 12.63 -5.44
C GLY A 52 -1.86 11.30 -6.04
N VAL A 53 -1.38 10.17 -5.53
CA VAL A 53 -1.75 8.85 -6.03
C VAL A 53 -3.13 8.47 -5.53
N ASP A 54 -3.91 7.84 -6.40
CA ASP A 54 -5.18 7.25 -6.04
C ASP A 54 -4.98 5.82 -5.50
N LEU A 55 -5.17 5.68 -4.19
CA LEU A 55 -5.11 4.45 -3.40
C LEU A 55 -6.49 4.13 -2.76
N SER A 56 -7.56 4.79 -3.22
CA SER A 56 -8.91 4.64 -2.68
C SER A 56 -9.36 3.18 -2.73
N GLU A 57 -10.02 2.69 -1.67
CA GLU A 57 -10.47 1.31 -1.50
C GLU A 57 -9.35 0.25 -1.62
N GLY A 58 -8.09 0.69 -1.65
CA GLY A 58 -6.93 -0.17 -1.72
C GLY A 58 -6.71 -0.91 -0.42
N ASP A 59 -6.22 -2.14 -0.51
CA ASP A 59 -5.86 -2.93 0.67
C ASP A 59 -4.33 -2.95 0.83
N LEU A 60 -3.91 -2.20 1.85
CA LEU A 60 -2.53 -1.92 2.25
C LEU A 60 -2.25 -2.51 3.63
N ARG A 61 -3.05 -3.50 4.08
CA ARG A 61 -2.92 -4.07 5.43
C ARG A 61 -1.54 -4.68 5.62
N GLY A 62 -0.87 -4.29 6.70
CA GLY A 62 0.46 -4.77 7.04
C GLY A 62 1.61 -4.27 6.15
N PHE A 63 1.35 -3.36 5.20
CA PHE A 63 2.40 -2.76 4.38
C PHE A 63 3.37 -1.95 5.24
N ASP A 64 4.62 -1.94 4.81
CA ASP A 64 5.62 -1.00 5.31
C ASP A 64 5.58 0.27 4.44
N LEU A 65 5.04 1.35 4.99
CA LEU A 65 4.93 2.69 4.39
C LEU A 65 5.81 3.70 5.15
N ALA A 66 6.81 3.22 5.90
CA ALA A 66 7.65 4.08 6.72
C ALA A 66 8.35 5.13 5.85
N GLY A 67 8.18 6.42 6.18
CA GLY A 67 8.73 7.55 5.44
C GLY A 67 8.15 7.75 4.03
N ALA A 68 7.07 7.06 3.64
CA ALA A 68 6.42 7.28 2.36
C ALA A 68 5.83 8.70 2.25
N VAL A 69 5.88 9.29 1.06
CA VAL A 69 5.24 10.58 0.78
C VAL A 69 3.86 10.29 0.20
N LEU A 70 2.82 10.47 1.01
CA LEU A 70 1.41 10.28 0.66
C LEU A 70 0.68 11.63 0.54
N ALA A 71 1.44 12.72 0.36
CA ALA A 71 0.88 14.06 0.31
C ALA A 71 -0.14 14.20 -0.82
N GLY A 72 -1.38 14.60 -0.50
CA GLY A 72 -2.47 14.70 -1.45
C GLY A 72 -2.96 13.37 -2.04
N ALA A 73 -2.53 12.22 -1.51
CA ALA A 73 -3.00 10.92 -1.97
C ALA A 73 -4.47 10.70 -1.58
N ASP A 74 -5.22 10.01 -2.45
CA ASP A 74 -6.58 9.57 -2.13
C ASP A 74 -6.50 8.19 -1.47
N LEU A 75 -6.78 8.11 -0.17
CA LEU A 75 -6.85 6.89 0.64
C LEU A 75 -8.28 6.60 1.08
N ALA A 76 -9.29 7.20 0.42
CA ALA A 76 -10.68 7.05 0.81
C ALA A 76 -11.09 5.57 0.79
N GLY A 77 -11.58 5.04 1.91
CA GLY A 77 -11.96 3.63 2.06
C GLY A 77 -10.80 2.63 2.06
N ALA A 78 -9.54 3.06 2.06
CA ALA A 78 -8.39 2.16 2.08
C ALA A 78 -8.29 1.37 3.39
N LEU A 79 -7.77 0.15 3.31
CA LEU A 79 -7.50 -0.71 4.48
C LEU A 79 -6.01 -0.66 4.81
N LEU A 80 -5.64 0.05 5.87
CA LEU A 80 -4.27 0.22 6.37
C LEU A 80 -4.04 -0.51 7.71
N ASP A 81 -4.90 -1.47 8.06
CA ASP A 81 -4.79 -2.19 9.34
C ASP A 81 -3.40 -2.82 9.52
N GLY A 82 -2.74 -2.50 10.64
CA GLY A 82 -1.39 -2.98 10.96
C GLY A 82 -0.27 -2.52 10.01
N ALA A 83 -0.53 -1.53 9.15
CA ALA A 83 0.50 -0.89 8.33
C ALA A 83 1.44 -0.03 9.18
N ASP A 84 2.68 0.15 8.72
CA ASP A 84 3.65 1.04 9.36
C ASP A 84 3.76 2.34 8.57
N LEU A 85 3.20 3.43 9.09
CA LEU A 85 3.26 4.78 8.51
C LEU A 85 4.29 5.66 9.24
N THR A 86 5.23 5.09 10.00
CA THR A 86 6.19 5.86 10.79
C THR A 86 6.92 6.89 9.91
N GLY A 87 6.79 8.18 10.24
CA GLY A 87 7.39 9.27 9.48
C GLY A 87 6.82 9.50 8.07
N ALA A 88 5.70 8.86 7.70
CA ALA A 88 5.03 9.11 6.42
C ALA A 88 4.40 10.52 6.39
N ASP A 89 4.44 11.16 5.22
CA ASP A 89 3.78 12.45 5.01
C ASP A 89 2.36 12.24 4.49
N LEU A 90 1.36 12.44 5.35
CA LEU A 90 -0.07 12.38 5.02
C LEU A 90 -0.69 13.77 4.79
N THR A 91 0.11 14.80 4.54
CA THR A 91 -0.40 16.17 4.34
C THR A 91 -1.40 16.20 3.18
N ASP A 92 -2.60 16.76 3.41
CA ASP A 92 -3.68 16.83 2.43
C ASP A 92 -4.16 15.48 1.86
N ALA A 93 -3.79 14.34 2.46
CA ALA A 93 -4.30 13.04 2.05
C ALA A 93 -5.79 12.88 2.43
N ASP A 94 -6.59 12.28 1.55
CA ASP A 94 -7.98 11.96 1.84
C ASP A 94 -8.05 10.63 2.60
N LEU A 95 -8.38 10.68 3.88
CA LEU A 95 -8.50 9.52 4.77
C LEU A 95 -9.98 9.17 5.08
N GLU A 96 -10.94 9.65 4.28
CA GLU A 96 -12.35 9.38 4.52
C GLU A 96 -12.63 7.87 4.48
N GLY A 97 -13.13 7.31 5.59
CA GLY A 97 -13.47 5.88 5.66
C GLY A 97 -12.28 4.91 5.65
N THR A 98 -11.05 5.41 5.78
CA THR A 98 -9.86 4.56 5.90
C THR A 98 -9.89 3.76 7.20
N SER A 99 -9.54 2.47 7.14
CA SER A 99 -9.30 1.64 8.32
C SER A 99 -7.83 1.71 8.72
N LEU A 100 -7.55 2.12 9.95
CA LEU A 100 -6.18 2.23 10.49
C LEU A 100 -5.95 1.32 11.69
N VAL A 101 -6.79 0.29 11.90
CA VAL A 101 -6.77 -0.48 13.16
C VAL A 101 -5.39 -1.11 13.39
N GLY A 102 -4.75 -0.75 14.50
CA GLY A 102 -3.41 -1.23 14.85
C GLY A 102 -2.29 -0.74 13.93
N ALA A 103 -2.54 0.22 13.04
CA ALA A 103 -1.51 0.85 12.24
C ALA A 103 -0.58 1.69 13.11
N VAL A 104 0.71 1.76 12.76
CA VAL A 104 1.65 2.70 13.37
C VAL A 104 1.53 4.01 12.60
N MET A 105 1.16 5.08 13.28
CA MET A 105 0.92 6.42 12.72
C MET A 105 2.24 7.16 12.47
N PRO A 106 2.23 8.27 11.71
CA PRO A 106 3.45 9.04 11.42
C PRO A 106 4.24 9.51 12.64
N ASP A 107 3.57 9.74 13.76
CA ASP A 107 4.17 10.13 15.05
C ASP A 107 4.67 8.93 15.88
N GLY A 108 4.55 7.72 15.37
CA GLY A 108 4.93 6.47 16.04
C GLY A 108 3.88 5.93 17.02
N THR A 109 2.71 6.56 17.14
CA THR A 109 1.60 6.03 17.94
C THR A 109 0.89 4.89 17.20
N VAL A 110 0.14 4.06 17.93
CA VAL A 110 -0.67 2.99 17.30
C VAL A 110 -2.11 3.44 17.25
N ALA A 111 -2.71 3.38 16.07
CA ALA A 111 -4.12 3.68 15.87
C ALA A 111 -5.03 2.62 16.53
N PRO A 112 -6.16 3.06 17.11
CA PRO A 112 -7.04 2.23 17.93
C PRO A 112 -7.76 1.12 17.15
#